data_AF-A0A1M5WVA8-F1
#
_entry.id   AF-A0A1M5WVA8-F1
#
_cell.length_a   1.000
_cell.length_b   1.000
_cell.length_c   1.000
_cell.angle_alpha   90.00
_cell.angle_beta   90.00
_cell.angle_gamma   90.00
#
_symmetry.space_group_name_H-M   'P 1'
#
loop_
_entity.id
_entity.type
_entity.pdbx_description
1 polymer ?
#
loop_
_entity_poly.entity_id
_entity_poly.type
_entity_poly.pdbx_seq_one_letter_code
_entity_poly.pdbx_strand_id
1 'polypeptide(L)'
;MKSNNSNFDDNTIEKSKKVVISYLENNYENIEKVEFKKEHSSPMGSLVLEGKVNEKAYFNIGINNDFTIGSIGEGDGFPDLKDECREKTCDY
;
A
#
# COMPACT_ATOMS: atom_id res chain seq x y z
N MET A 1 0.55 -20.31 -14.32
CA MET A 1 -0.44 -19.21 -14.21
C MET A 1 -0.08 -18.45 -12.94
N LYS A 2 0.28 -17.17 -12.90
CA LYS A 2 -0.07 -15.99 -13.72
C LYS A 2 1.19 -15.17 -14.07
N SER A 3 1.26 -14.69 -15.31
CA SER A 3 2.16 -13.58 -15.66
C SER A 3 1.53 -12.28 -15.17
N ASN A 4 1.98 -11.76 -14.04
CA ASN A 4 1.85 -10.34 -13.74
C ASN A 4 3.15 -9.67 -14.21
N ASN A 5 3.00 -8.66 -15.07
CA ASN A 5 4.09 -7.94 -15.74
C ASN A 5 4.79 -6.98 -14.76
N SER A 6 5.28 -7.52 -13.65
CA SER A 6 6.05 -6.85 -12.62
C SER A 6 7.45 -7.45 -12.69
N ASN A 7 8.47 -6.62 -12.89
CA ASN A 7 9.87 -7.05 -12.88
C ASN A 7 10.37 -7.48 -11.47
N PHE A 8 9.47 -7.60 -10.49
CA PHE A 8 9.79 -7.95 -9.12
C PHE A 8 9.48 -9.42 -8.85
N ASP A 9 10.40 -10.11 -8.16
CA ASP A 9 10.18 -11.47 -7.68
C ASP A 9 9.06 -11.54 -6.63
N ASP A 10 8.43 -12.71 -6.52
CA ASP A 10 7.30 -12.96 -5.60
C ASP A 10 7.62 -12.58 -4.15
N ASN A 11 8.86 -12.81 -3.68
CA ASN A 11 9.30 -12.45 -2.33
C ASN A 11 9.24 -10.93 -2.09
N THR A 12 9.69 -10.14 -3.06
CA THR A 12 9.65 -8.67 -3.00
C THR A 12 8.22 -8.17 -2.94
N ILE A 13 7.33 -8.78 -3.73
CA ILE A 13 5.90 -8.45 -3.73
C ILE A 13 5.26 -8.79 -2.38
N GLU A 14 5.50 -9.98 -1.83
CA GLU A 14 4.96 -10.38 -0.52
C GLU A 14 5.46 -9.49 0.61
N LYS A 15 6.76 -9.15 0.63
CA LYS A 15 7.33 -8.24 1.63
C LYS A 15 6.72 -6.85 1.53
N SER A 16 6.54 -6.34 0.31
CA SER A 16 5.92 -5.03 0.08
C SER A 16 4.46 -5.02 0.52
N LYS A 17 3.70 -6.10 0.28
CA LYS A 17 2.32 -6.24 0.79
C LYS A 17 2.26 -6.18 2.31
N LYS A 18 3.18 -6.85 3.01
CA LYS A 18 3.27 -6.80 4.48
C LYS A 18 3.56 -5.40 5.00
N VAL A 19 4.49 -4.70 4.36
CA VAL A 19 4.79 -3.30 4.68
C VAL A 19 3.56 -2.42 4.49
N VAL A 20 2.84 -2.56 3.38
CA VAL A 20 1.62 -1.79 3.13
C VAL A 20 0.55 -2.08 4.18
N ILE A 21 0.31 -3.34 4.53
CA ILE A 21 -0.65 -3.70 5.58
C ILE A 21 -0.26 -3.01 6.90
N SER A 22 1.01 -3.13 7.31
CA SER A 22 1.49 -2.53 8.54
C SER A 22 1.39 -1.00 8.53
N TYR A 23 1.74 -0.36 7.42
CA TYR A 23 1.58 1.09 7.24
C TYR A 23 0.12 1.51 7.42
N LEU A 24 -0.80 0.81 6.75
CA LEU A 24 -2.23 1.10 6.82
C LEU A 24 -2.76 0.93 8.24
N GLU A 25 -2.52 -0.23 8.86
CA GLU A 25 -2.99 -0.53 10.22
C GLU A 25 -2.41 0.42 11.28
N ASN A 26 -1.17 0.90 11.09
CA ASN A 26 -0.54 1.84 12.00
C ASN A 26 -1.03 3.28 11.81
N ASN A 27 -1.23 3.73 10.57
CA ASN A 27 -1.51 5.14 10.27
C ASN A 27 -3.00 5.48 10.19
N TYR A 28 -3.85 4.50 9.89
CA TYR A 28 -5.27 4.74 9.61
C TYR A 28 -6.19 4.08 10.63
N GLU A 29 -7.31 4.73 10.89
CA GLU A 29 -8.34 4.18 11.76
C GLU A 29 -9.19 3.14 11.05
N ASN A 30 -9.77 2.23 11.82
CA ASN A 30 -10.80 1.29 11.34
C ASN A 30 -10.36 0.43 10.13
N ILE A 31 -9.07 0.06 10.04
CA ILE A 31 -8.59 -0.90 9.05
C ILE A 31 -9.00 -2.31 9.49
N GLU A 32 -9.98 -2.90 8.82
CA GLU A 32 -10.45 -4.27 9.11
C GLU A 32 -9.92 -5.28 8.10
N LYS A 33 -9.87 -4.89 6.82
CA LYS A 33 -9.47 -5.78 5.72
C LYS A 33 -8.74 -5.02 4.62
N VAL A 34 -7.60 -5.54 4.19
CA VAL A 34 -6.83 -5.02 3.06
C VAL A 34 -6.78 -6.07 1.96
N GLU A 35 -7.23 -5.70 0.76
CA GLU A 35 -7.25 -6.57 -0.42
C GLU A 35 -6.41 -5.98 -1.55
N PHE A 36 -5.37 -6.70 -1.97
CA PHE A 36 -4.54 -6.31 -3.11
C PHE A 36 -5.16 -6.82 -4.41
N LYS A 37 -5.40 -5.93 -5.36
CA LYS A 37 -6.00 -6.26 -6.67
C LYS A 37 -4.97 -6.38 -7.77
N LYS A 38 -3.97 -5.50 -7.76
CA LYS A 38 -3.00 -5.41 -8.83
C LYS A 38 -1.67 -4.91 -8.31
N GLU A 39 -0.61 -5.44 -8.89
CA GLU A 39 0.75 -4.98 -8.74
C GLU A 39 1.32 -4.60 -10.11
N HIS A 40 2.05 -3.49 -10.18
CA HIS A 40 2.77 -3.08 -11.37
C HIS A 40 3.99 -2.25 -11.02
N SER A 41 4.89 -2.06 -11.98
CA SER A 41 6.07 -1.20 -11.81
C SER A 41 5.77 0.19 -12.37
N SER A 42 6.10 1.22 -11.61
CA SER A 42 6.04 2.60 -12.09
C SER A 42 7.13 2.84 -13.16
N PRO A 43 6.99 3.88 -14.01
CA PRO A 43 8.05 4.26 -14.95
C PRO A 43 9.40 4.58 -14.29
N MET A 44 9.39 4.91 -12.99
CA MET A 44 10.60 5.14 -12.19
C MET A 44 11.19 3.86 -11.58
N GLY A 45 10.60 2.70 -11.86
CA GLY A 45 11.08 1.41 -11.38
C GLY A 45 10.64 1.07 -9.95
N SER A 46 9.76 1.86 -9.33
CA SER A 46 9.18 1.57 -8.02
C SER A 46 8.03 0.55 -8.15
N LEU A 47 7.79 -0.26 -7.13
CA LEU A 47 6.64 -1.16 -7.10
C LEU A 47 5.39 -0.37 -6.69
N VAL A 48 4.30 -0.52 -7.42
CA VAL A 48 3.00 0.05 -7.08
C VAL A 48 2.03 -1.07 -6.77
N LEU A 49 1.42 -1.00 -5.59
CA LEU A 49 0.38 -1.91 -5.14
C LEU A 49 -0.96 -1.17 -5.12
N GLU A 50 -1.93 -1.70 -5.86
CA GLU A 50 -3.30 -1.21 -5.91
C GLU A 50 -4.23 -2.19 -5.20
N GLY A 51 -5.15 -1.64 -4.42
CA GLY A 51 -6.03 -2.46 -3.60
C GLY A 51 -7.26 -1.74 -3.10
N LYS A 52 -7.93 -2.40 -2.15
CA LYS A 52 -9.06 -1.87 -1.41
C LYS A 52 -8.89 -2.07 0.08
N VAL A 53 -9.33 -1.09 0.85
CA VAL A 53 -9.53 -1.20 2.29
C VAL A 53 -11.02 -1.35 2.56
N ASN A 54 -11.34 -2.28 3.48
CA ASN A 54 -12.71 -2.59 3.94
C ASN A 54 -13.68 -2.86 2.78
N GLU A 55 -13.17 -3.42 1.68
CA GLU A 55 -13.90 -3.75 0.43
C GLU A 55 -14.55 -2.55 -0.28
N LYS A 56 -14.41 -1.34 0.28
CA LYS A 56 -15.09 -0.11 -0.13
C LYS A 56 -14.11 0.83 -0.83
N ALA A 57 -13.12 1.31 -0.09
CA ALA A 57 -12.25 2.40 -0.52
C ALA A 57 -11.05 1.87 -1.28
N TYR A 58 -10.72 2.49 -2.41
CA TYR A 58 -9.56 2.13 -3.21
C TYR A 58 -8.30 2.81 -2.67
N PHE A 59 -7.16 2.15 -2.83
CA PHE A 59 -5.86 2.77 -2.64
C PHE A 59 -4.88 2.38 -3.75
N ASN A 60 -3.91 3.26 -3.97
CA ASN A 60 -2.66 2.92 -4.64
C ASN A 60 -1.50 3.32 -3.74
N ILE A 61 -0.49 2.47 -3.61
CA ILE A 61 0.69 2.75 -2.79
C ILE A 61 1.94 2.44 -3.60
N GLY A 62 2.81 3.43 -3.70
CA GLY A 62 4.15 3.31 -4.27
C GLY A 62 5.15 2.92 -3.19
N ILE A 63 5.87 1.82 -3.42
CA ILE A 63 6.94 1.32 -2.55
C ILE A 63 8.28 1.55 -3.24
N ASN A 64 9.19 2.20 -2.52
CA ASN A 64 10.56 2.43 -2.96
C ASN A 64 11.39 1.13 -2.87
N ASN A 65 12.57 1.12 -3.48
CA ASN A 65 13.45 -0.06 -3.51
C ASN A 65 13.93 -0.51 -2.13
N ASP A 66 13.95 0.40 -1.15
CA ASP A 66 14.28 0.17 0.26
C ASP A 66 13.06 -0.27 1.10
N PHE A 67 11.92 -0.56 0.46
CA PHE A 67 10.64 -0.93 1.10
C PHE A 67 10.00 0.20 1.93
N THR A 68 10.39 1.45 1.69
CA THR A 68 9.68 2.61 2.25
C THR A 68 8.45 3.00 1.40
N ILE A 69 7.39 3.51 2.04
CA ILE A 69 6.25 4.08 1.33
C ILE A 69 6.68 5.41 0.72
N GLY A 70 6.75 5.45 -0.61
CA GLY A 70 7.10 6.66 -1.35
C GLY A 70 5.89 7.55 -1.63
N SER A 71 4.71 6.94 -1.81
CA SER A 71 3.47 7.67 -2.07
C SER A 71 2.25 6.82 -1.72
N ILE A 72 1.18 7.47 -1.27
CA ILE A 72 -0.14 6.87 -1.14
C ILE A 72 -1.16 7.73 -1.89
N GLY A 73 -2.05 7.06 -2.62
CA GLY A 73 -3.23 7.67 -3.21
C GLY A 73 -4.47 7.02 -2.60
N GLU A 74 -5.30 7.87 -2.00
CA GLU A 74 -6.50 7.49 -1.25
C GLU A 74 -7.72 7.77 -2.13
N GLY A 75 -8.60 6.78 -2.29
CA GLY A 75 -9.86 6.93 -3.00
C GLY A 75 -10.98 7.48 -2.11
N ASP A 76 -12.14 7.77 -2.70
CA ASP A 76 -13.31 8.21 -1.93
C ASP A 76 -13.69 7.21 -0.83
N GLY A 77 -13.94 7.75 0.37
CA GLY A 77 -14.30 6.97 1.55
C GLY A 77 -13.14 6.18 2.17
N PHE A 78 -11.89 6.53 1.85
CA PHE A 78 -10.73 5.98 2.54
C PHE A 78 -10.79 6.31 4.04
N PRO A 79 -10.36 5.39 4.92
CA PRO A 79 -10.40 5.66 6.35
C PRO A 79 -9.56 6.87 6.72
N ASP A 80 -9.96 7.54 7.79
CA ASP A 80 -9.24 8.70 8.30
C ASP A 80 -7.88 8.28 8.91
N LEU A 81 -6.90 9.17 8.79
CA LEU A 81 -5.64 9.07 9.52
C LEU A 81 -5.92 9.15 11.02
N LYS A 82 -5.25 8.30 11.80
CA LYS A 82 -5.25 8.38 13.27
C LYS A 82 -4.79 9.75 13.71
N ASP A 83 -5.42 10.29 14.73
CA ASP A 83 -5.06 11.60 15.29
C ASP A 83 -3.57 11.70 15.67
N GLU A 84 -2.98 10.59 16.14
CA GLU A 84 -1.56 10.50 16.49
C GLU A 84 -0.61 10.64 15.29
N CYS A 85 -1.09 10.36 14.08
CA CYS A 85 -0.31 10.39 12.83
C CYS A 85 -0.64 11.62 11.95
N ARG A 86 -1.54 12.52 12.41
CA ARG A 86 -1.91 13.74 11.68
C ARG A 86 -0.80 14.79 11.62
N GLU A 87 0.04 14.88 12.65
CA GLU A 87 1.12 15.89 12.72
C GLU A 87 2.48 15.35 12.23
N LYS A 88 2.68 14.03 12.27
CA LYS A 88 3.83 13.32 11.70
C LYS A 88 3.32 11.98 11.20
N THR A 89 3.51 11.68 9.92
CA THR A 89 3.30 10.33 9.39
C THR A 89 3.96 9.34 10.35
N CYS A 90 3.19 8.41 10.92
CA CYS A 90 3.76 7.46 11.85
C CYS A 90 4.66 6.52 11.05
N ASP A 91 5.98 6.70 11.21
CA ASP A 91 6.98 5.74 10.76
C ASP A 91 6.59 4.34 11.27
N TYR A 92 6.71 3.35 10.38
CA TYR A 92 6.21 1.99 10.55
C TYR A 92 7.34 0.95 10.57
#